data_AF-A0A8T7K6N8-F1
#
_entry.id   AF-A0A8T7K6N8-F1
#
_cell.length_a   1.000
_cell.length_b   1.000
_cell.length_c   1.000
_cell.angle_alpha   90.00
_cell.angle_beta   90.00
_cell.angle_gamma   90.00
#
_symmetry.space_group_name_H-M   'P 1'
#
loop_
_entity.id
_entity.type
_entity.pdbx_description
1 polymer ?
#
loop_
_entity_poly.entity_id
_entity_poly.type
_entity_poly.pdbx_seq_one_letter_code
_entity_poly.pdbx_strand_id
1 'polypeptide(L)'
;MLWAALNSPRVRHPLFRHIVRQSDTDALNHLTSVITTIIWVFLCPLACALPLAGLCVFLALPGAQLAMKVSGALSREHANGTYPLLGVMPLGRMGVSWMICTVFRDGRPFELDALLTRDELALIVFFLVIVSLVFGISGLAAIFLCCLVFLLAYIDFAHSLVLGALVGIWASDTTNRLDARIQALTAYVAFQAAIYLLIVLVGLLLLPLVMGNLMPALVFRVLLLVIALGLLLLALRETLLLCLWRLIRRQLNDDFGEIAGASYVDLQALERT
;
A
#
# COMPACT_ATOMS: atom_id res chain seq x y z
N MET A 1 6.69 -2.35 11.86
CA MET A 1 6.15 -1.34 12.83
C MET A 1 5.09 -0.43 12.21
N LEU A 2 5.31 0.12 11.00
CA LEU A 2 4.34 1.00 10.33
C LEU A 2 2.95 0.36 10.14
N TRP A 3 2.89 -0.92 9.78
CA TRP A 3 1.62 -1.65 9.66
C TRP A 3 0.78 -1.62 10.96
N ALA A 4 1.41 -1.80 12.13
CA ALA A 4 0.72 -1.76 13.41
C ALA A 4 0.18 -0.35 13.72
N ALA A 5 0.96 0.68 13.39
CA ALA A 5 0.54 2.07 13.53
C ALA A 5 -0.62 2.43 12.57
N LEU A 6 -0.66 1.79 11.39
CA LEU A 6 -1.75 1.97 10.42
C LEU A 6 -3.03 1.21 10.86
N ASN A 7 -2.91 0.18 11.68
CA ASN A 7 -4.04 -0.62 12.20
C ASN A 7 -4.66 -0.05 13.49
N SER A 8 -4.09 1.01 14.07
CA SER A 8 -4.49 1.51 15.38
C SER A 8 -5.11 2.91 15.26
N PRO A 9 -6.31 3.04 14.65
CA PRO A 9 -6.93 4.33 14.43
C PRO A 9 -7.30 4.97 15.77
N ARG A 10 -7.02 6.27 15.91
CA ARG A 10 -7.46 7.06 17.07
C ARG A 10 -8.89 7.57 16.86
N VAL A 11 -9.87 6.66 16.89
CA VAL A 11 -11.29 6.93 16.59
C VAL A 11 -11.90 8.06 17.44
N ARG A 12 -11.35 8.31 18.64
CA ARG A 12 -11.80 9.38 19.53
C ARG A 12 -11.31 10.78 19.13
N HIS A 13 -10.40 10.91 18.17
CA HIS A 13 -9.85 12.19 17.77
C HIS A 13 -10.86 13.00 16.94
N PRO A 14 -11.07 14.32 17.21
CA PRO A 14 -12.05 15.12 16.48
C PRO A 14 -11.74 15.24 14.99
N LEU A 15 -10.46 15.29 14.60
CA LEU A 15 -10.08 15.26 13.17
C LEU A 15 -10.51 13.98 12.47
N PHE A 16 -10.43 12.84 13.15
CA PHE A 16 -10.87 11.56 12.58
C PHE A 16 -12.35 11.66 12.19
N ARG A 17 -13.20 12.16 13.09
CA ARG A 17 -14.64 12.38 12.82
C ARG A 17 -14.88 13.40 11.71
N HIS A 18 -14.08 14.46 11.65
CA HIS A 18 -14.19 15.46 10.60
C HIS A 18 -13.89 14.88 9.20
N ILE A 19 -12.77 14.18 9.06
CA ILE A 19 -12.35 13.57 7.78
C ILE A 19 -13.33 12.49 7.35
N VAL A 20 -13.79 11.63 8.28
CA VAL A 20 -14.81 10.60 7.99
C VAL A 20 -16.08 11.24 7.43
N ARG A 21 -16.60 12.28 8.08
CA ARG A 21 -17.82 12.97 7.64
C ARG A 21 -17.68 13.59 6.25
N GLN A 22 -16.48 14.05 5.89
CA GLN A 22 -16.21 14.66 4.59
C GLN A 22 -15.99 13.62 3.48
N SER A 23 -15.61 12.40 3.83
CA SER A 23 -15.42 11.29 2.88
C SER A 23 -16.75 10.76 2.32
N ASP A 24 -17.84 10.84 3.08
CA ASP A 24 -19.15 10.28 2.71
C ASP A 24 -19.83 10.98 1.52
N THR A 25 -19.41 12.20 1.17
CA THR A 25 -20.07 13.01 0.14
C THR A 25 -19.50 12.84 -1.27
N ASP A 26 -18.43 12.05 -1.46
CA ASP A 26 -17.74 11.98 -2.75
C ASP A 26 -18.34 10.89 -3.65
N ALA A 27 -19.19 11.28 -4.62
CA ALA A 27 -19.66 10.41 -5.72
C ALA A 27 -18.52 9.69 -6.48
N LEU A 28 -17.31 10.22 -6.40
CA LEU A 28 -16.06 9.60 -6.86
C LEU A 28 -15.76 8.25 -6.19
N ASN A 29 -16.23 8.00 -4.98
CA ASN A 29 -16.06 6.70 -4.32
C ASN A 29 -16.84 5.60 -5.04
N HIS A 30 -18.03 5.89 -5.55
CA HIS A 30 -18.78 4.94 -6.37
C HIS A 30 -18.08 4.67 -7.70
N LEU A 31 -17.61 5.73 -8.37
CA LEU A 31 -16.93 5.59 -9.66
C LEU A 31 -15.62 4.81 -9.53
N THR A 32 -14.83 5.06 -8.49
CA THR A 32 -13.60 4.29 -8.22
C THR A 32 -13.90 2.83 -7.88
N SER A 33 -14.99 2.55 -7.16
CA SER A 33 -15.45 1.18 -6.91
C SER A 33 -15.85 0.46 -8.20
N VAL A 34 -16.59 1.13 -9.09
CA VAL A 34 -17.03 0.55 -10.37
C VAL A 34 -15.85 0.30 -11.30
N ILE A 35 -14.92 1.25 -11.43
CA ILE A 35 -13.68 1.04 -12.21
C ILE A 35 -12.91 -0.15 -11.66
N THR A 36 -12.81 -0.25 -10.34
CA THR A 36 -12.14 -1.35 -9.68
C THR A 36 -12.79 -2.67 -10.05
N THR A 37 -14.11 -2.83 -9.90
CA THR A 37 -14.80 -4.08 -10.24
C THR A 37 -14.65 -4.45 -11.71
N ILE A 38 -14.66 -3.46 -12.62
CA ILE A 38 -14.39 -3.68 -14.04
C ILE A 38 -12.97 -4.22 -14.24
N ILE A 39 -11.96 -3.58 -13.62
CA ILE A 39 -10.57 -4.03 -13.66
C ILE A 39 -10.46 -5.47 -13.12
N TRP A 40 -11.17 -5.81 -12.04
CA TRP A 40 -11.22 -7.18 -11.50
C TRP A 40 -11.74 -8.19 -12.51
N VAL A 41 -12.85 -7.88 -13.19
CA VAL A 41 -13.46 -8.76 -14.19
C VAL A 41 -12.50 -9.01 -15.35
N PHE A 42 -11.80 -7.97 -15.81
CA PHE A 42 -10.82 -8.10 -16.90
C PHE A 42 -9.51 -8.81 -16.49
N LEU A 43 -9.10 -8.70 -15.22
CA LEU A 43 -7.89 -9.38 -14.70
C LEU A 43 -8.11 -10.85 -14.37
N CYS A 44 -9.35 -11.28 -14.11
CA CYS A 44 -9.69 -12.67 -13.81
C CYS A 44 -9.13 -13.68 -14.84
N PRO A 45 -9.35 -13.53 -16.17
CA PRO A 45 -8.77 -14.46 -17.14
C PRO A 45 -7.24 -14.42 -17.17
N LEU A 46 -6.62 -13.26 -16.94
CA LEU A 46 -5.16 -13.14 -16.84
C LEU A 46 -4.63 -13.90 -15.62
N ALA A 47 -5.33 -13.87 -14.49
CA ALA A 47 -4.96 -14.63 -13.31
C ALA A 47 -5.18 -16.13 -13.49
N CYS A 48 -6.14 -16.57 -14.31
CA CYS A 48 -6.25 -17.98 -14.67
C CYS A 48 -5.07 -18.44 -15.56
N ALA A 49 -4.61 -17.59 -16.48
CA ALA A 49 -3.51 -17.91 -17.39
C ALA A 49 -2.12 -17.79 -16.71
N LEU A 50 -1.94 -16.79 -15.86
CA LEU A 50 -0.70 -16.45 -15.17
C LEU A 50 -1.01 -16.17 -13.69
N PRO A 51 -1.26 -17.21 -12.87
CA PRO A 51 -1.77 -17.06 -11.51
C PRO A 51 -0.89 -16.19 -10.63
N LEU A 52 0.43 -16.27 -10.80
CA LEU A 52 1.37 -15.49 -10.01
C LEU A 52 1.36 -14.00 -10.38
N ALA A 53 1.33 -13.68 -11.68
CA ALA A 53 1.24 -12.29 -12.14
C ALA A 53 -0.12 -11.67 -11.81
N GLY A 54 -1.20 -12.43 -12.01
CA GLY A 54 -2.55 -12.01 -11.62
C GLY A 54 -2.64 -11.72 -10.13
N LEU A 55 -2.12 -12.62 -9.28
CA LEU A 55 -2.07 -12.43 -7.83
C LEU A 55 -1.31 -11.14 -7.46
N CYS A 56 -0.13 -10.89 -8.05
CA CYS A 56 0.64 -9.67 -7.80
C CYS A 56 -0.13 -8.39 -8.17
N VAL A 57 -0.83 -8.39 -9.31
CA VAL A 57 -1.66 -7.25 -9.72
C VAL A 57 -2.83 -7.06 -8.77
N PHE A 58 -3.51 -8.15 -8.39
CA PHE A 58 -4.63 -8.09 -7.46
C PHE A 58 -4.23 -7.52 -6.11
N LEU A 59 -3.12 -7.97 -5.53
CA LEU A 59 -2.60 -7.46 -4.26
C LEU A 59 -2.13 -5.99 -4.35
N ALA A 60 -1.83 -5.50 -5.55
CA ALA A 60 -1.42 -4.12 -5.79
C ALA A 60 -2.60 -3.14 -5.88
N LEU A 61 -3.80 -3.57 -6.30
CA LEU A 61 -4.94 -2.66 -6.52
C LEU A 61 -5.39 -1.92 -5.25
N PRO A 62 -5.53 -2.56 -4.08
CA PRO A 62 -5.97 -1.87 -2.86
C PRO A 62 -5.00 -0.78 -2.40
N GLY A 63 -3.68 -1.03 -2.52
CA GLY A 63 -2.66 -0.03 -2.23
C GLY A 63 -2.71 1.16 -3.19
N ALA A 64 -2.98 0.94 -4.48
CA ALA A 64 -3.13 2.01 -5.48
C ALA A 64 -4.35 2.90 -5.18
N GLN A 65 -5.48 2.29 -4.82
CA GLN A 65 -6.68 3.03 -4.43
C GLN A 65 -6.45 3.86 -3.17
N LEU A 66 -5.78 3.28 -2.18
CA LEU A 66 -5.44 3.98 -0.95
C LEU A 66 -4.54 5.19 -1.26
N ALA A 67 -3.54 5.03 -2.12
CA ALA A 67 -2.66 6.12 -2.55
C ALA A 67 -3.45 7.29 -3.18
N MET A 68 -4.37 7.00 -4.11
CA MET A 68 -5.21 8.03 -4.75
C MET A 68 -6.14 8.74 -3.76
N LYS A 69 -6.75 7.98 -2.84
CA LYS A 69 -7.67 8.54 -1.83
C LYS A 69 -6.93 9.46 -0.87
N VAL A 70 -5.80 8.99 -0.34
CA VAL A 70 -4.94 9.75 0.56
C VAL A 70 -4.41 11.02 -0.12
N SER A 71 -3.83 10.91 -1.32
CA SER A 71 -3.27 12.09 -2.01
C SER A 71 -4.36 13.12 -2.34
N GLY A 72 -5.52 12.67 -2.80
CA GLY A 72 -6.66 13.52 -3.08
C GLY A 72 -7.22 14.24 -1.85
N ALA A 73 -7.22 13.57 -0.69
CA ALA A 73 -7.68 14.16 0.56
C ALA A 73 -6.67 15.18 1.11
N LEU A 74 -5.38 14.85 1.13
CA LEU A 74 -4.35 15.79 1.57
C LEU A 74 -4.29 17.01 0.64
N SER A 75 -4.31 16.83 -0.68
CA SER A 75 -4.33 17.95 -1.63
C SER A 75 -5.57 18.84 -1.45
N ARG A 76 -6.71 18.26 -1.05
CA ARG A 76 -7.92 19.03 -0.67
C ARG A 76 -7.69 19.88 0.57
N GLU A 77 -7.05 19.35 1.62
CA GLU A 77 -6.70 20.11 2.83
C GLU A 77 -5.64 21.19 2.56
N HIS A 78 -4.69 20.92 1.67
CA HIS A 78 -3.72 21.92 1.20
C HIS A 78 -4.42 23.07 0.47
N ALA A 79 -5.30 22.75 -0.48
CA ALA A 79 -6.06 23.75 -1.24
C ALA A 79 -6.99 24.60 -0.34
N ASN A 80 -7.48 24.04 0.76
CA ASN A 80 -8.33 24.75 1.72
C ASN A 80 -7.53 25.61 2.72
N GLY A 81 -6.19 25.55 2.72
CA GLY A 81 -5.35 26.23 3.69
C GLY A 81 -5.48 25.68 5.13
N THR A 82 -6.18 24.57 5.31
CA THR A 82 -6.37 23.92 6.62
C THR A 82 -5.17 23.07 7.01
N TYR A 83 -4.48 22.46 6.04
CA TYR A 83 -3.32 21.62 6.30
C TYR A 83 -2.20 22.28 7.15
N PRO A 84 -1.76 23.54 6.89
CA PRO A 84 -0.77 24.19 7.75
C PRO A 84 -1.28 24.40 9.19
N LEU A 85 -2.57 24.69 9.37
CA LEU A 85 -3.20 24.83 10.70
C LEU A 85 -3.21 23.49 11.45
N LEU A 86 -3.49 22.39 10.75
CA LEU A 86 -3.42 21.04 11.31
C LEU A 86 -1.98 20.67 11.69
N GLY A 87 -0.98 21.19 10.98
CA GLY A 87 0.43 20.98 11.26
C GLY A 87 0.88 21.51 12.63
N VAL A 88 0.19 22.49 13.21
CA VAL A 88 0.50 23.06 14.54
C VAL A 88 0.08 22.13 15.68
N MET A 89 -0.71 21.08 15.39
CA MET A 89 -1.07 20.09 16.40
C MET A 89 0.18 19.37 16.95
N PRO A 90 0.16 18.87 18.20
CA PRO A 90 1.31 18.23 18.84
C PRO A 90 1.82 16.98 18.10
N LEU A 91 1.03 16.44 17.16
CA LEU A 91 1.40 15.31 16.30
C LEU A 91 2.24 15.73 15.08
N GLY A 92 2.30 17.02 14.77
CA GLY A 92 2.91 17.57 13.57
C GLY A 92 2.18 17.19 12.28
N ARG A 93 2.67 17.71 11.14
CA ARG A 93 2.13 17.41 9.80
C ARG A 93 2.10 15.92 9.52
N MET A 94 3.21 15.21 9.79
CA MET A 94 3.31 13.77 9.56
C MET A 94 2.26 12.97 10.31
N GLY A 95 1.97 13.34 11.57
CA GLY A 95 0.94 12.66 12.35
C GLY A 95 -0.47 12.92 11.82
N VAL A 96 -0.74 14.11 11.28
CA VAL A 96 -2.01 14.44 10.62
C VAL A 96 -2.14 13.66 9.31
N SER A 97 -1.12 13.66 8.45
CA SER A 97 -1.09 12.87 7.21
C SER A 97 -1.33 11.39 7.50
N TRP A 98 -0.67 10.85 8.52
CA TRP A 98 -0.86 9.47 8.96
C TRP A 98 -2.28 9.20 9.47
N MET A 99 -2.87 10.14 10.21
CA MET A 99 -4.25 10.03 10.67
C MET A 99 -5.23 9.99 9.49
N ILE A 100 -5.02 10.82 8.47
CA ILE A 100 -5.80 10.78 7.23
C ILE A 100 -5.67 9.40 6.57
N CYS A 101 -4.47 8.83 6.49
CA CYS A 101 -4.26 7.47 5.98
C CYS A 101 -5.06 6.42 6.76
N THR A 102 -5.05 6.48 8.10
CA THR A 102 -5.84 5.55 8.92
C THR A 102 -7.35 5.71 8.70
N VAL A 103 -7.84 6.94 8.48
CA VAL A 103 -9.25 7.17 8.15
C VAL A 103 -9.62 6.54 6.81
N PHE A 104 -8.81 6.71 5.75
CA PHE A 104 -9.17 6.13 4.45
C PHE A 104 -8.99 4.62 4.38
N ARG A 105 -8.17 4.07 5.28
CA ARG A 105 -8.05 2.64 5.49
C ARG A 105 -9.25 2.07 6.25
N ASP A 106 -9.57 2.61 7.43
CA ASP A 106 -10.52 2.01 8.37
C ASP A 106 -11.93 2.64 8.32
N GLY A 107 -12.07 3.79 7.67
CA GLY A 107 -13.29 4.60 7.63
C GLY A 107 -14.34 4.14 6.62
N ARG A 108 -14.17 2.97 6.01
CA ARG A 108 -15.28 2.33 5.30
C ARG A 108 -16.25 1.75 6.34
N PRO A 109 -17.57 1.79 6.12
CA PRO A 109 -18.49 1.04 6.96
C PRO A 109 -18.07 -0.43 6.95
N PHE A 110 -17.95 -1.01 8.14
CA PHE A 110 -17.44 -2.37 8.43
C PHE A 110 -18.01 -3.45 7.50
N GLU A 111 -19.19 -3.21 6.93
CA GLU A 111 -19.92 -4.12 6.04
C GLU A 111 -19.30 -4.27 4.64
N LEU A 112 -18.73 -3.20 4.05
CA LEU A 112 -18.12 -3.28 2.71
C LEU A 112 -16.67 -3.80 2.74
N ASP A 113 -15.92 -3.52 3.80
CA ASP A 113 -14.56 -4.07 3.97
C ASP A 113 -14.61 -5.55 4.35
N ALA A 114 -15.63 -5.98 5.08
CA ALA A 114 -15.86 -7.40 5.35
C ALA A 114 -16.06 -8.19 4.05
N LEU A 115 -16.67 -7.60 3.01
CA LEU A 115 -16.86 -8.26 1.72
C LEU A 115 -15.57 -8.24 0.88
N LEU A 116 -14.88 -7.10 0.74
CA LEU A 116 -13.66 -7.08 -0.08
C LEU A 116 -12.53 -7.95 0.51
N THR A 117 -12.35 -7.93 1.84
CA THR A 117 -11.35 -8.77 2.50
C THR A 117 -11.82 -10.23 2.69
N ARG A 118 -13.12 -10.52 2.89
CA ARG A 118 -13.59 -11.91 2.87
C ARG A 118 -13.57 -12.51 1.49
N ASP A 119 -13.98 -11.79 0.45
CA ASP A 119 -14.16 -12.37 -0.88
C ASP A 119 -12.80 -12.63 -1.52
N GLU A 120 -11.81 -11.75 -1.33
CA GLU A 120 -10.43 -12.02 -1.74
C GLU A 120 -9.84 -13.21 -0.97
N LEU A 121 -10.02 -13.26 0.36
CA LEU A 121 -9.53 -14.37 1.17
C LEU A 121 -10.26 -15.68 0.85
N ALA A 122 -11.56 -15.63 0.57
CA ALA A 122 -12.39 -16.76 0.19
C ALA A 122 -12.04 -17.26 -1.21
N LEU A 123 -11.77 -16.37 -2.17
CA LEU A 123 -11.30 -16.75 -3.51
C LEU A 123 -9.93 -17.45 -3.42
N ILE A 124 -9.02 -16.94 -2.59
CA ILE A 124 -7.70 -17.54 -2.41
C ILE A 124 -7.80 -18.89 -1.69
N VAL A 125 -8.62 -19.00 -0.63
CA VAL A 125 -8.88 -20.28 0.05
C VAL A 125 -9.55 -21.27 -0.90
N PHE A 126 -10.49 -20.82 -1.72
CA PHE A 126 -11.15 -21.64 -2.74
C PHE A 126 -10.14 -22.18 -3.77
N PHE A 127 -9.23 -21.33 -4.25
CA PHE A 127 -8.15 -21.75 -5.14
C PHE A 127 -7.24 -22.80 -4.48
N LEU A 128 -6.90 -22.61 -3.21
CA LEU A 128 -6.11 -23.55 -2.39
C LEU A 128 -6.78 -24.92 -2.27
N VAL A 129 -8.10 -24.93 -2.04
CA VAL A 129 -8.91 -26.15 -1.93
C VAL A 129 -8.96 -26.89 -3.27
N ILE A 130 -9.13 -26.18 -4.39
CA ILE A 130 -9.10 -26.77 -5.74
C ILE A 130 -7.74 -27.42 -6.02
N VAL A 131 -6.64 -26.71 -5.77
CA VAL A 131 -5.29 -27.25 -5.96
C VAL A 131 -5.10 -28.51 -5.10
N SER A 132 -5.50 -28.47 -3.83
CA SER A 132 -5.41 -29.63 -2.94
C SER A 132 -6.22 -30.84 -3.43
N LEU A 133 -7.42 -30.61 -3.98
CA LEU A 133 -8.29 -31.66 -4.53
C LEU A 133 -7.68 -32.32 -5.78
N VAL A 134 -7.01 -31.54 -6.62
CA VAL A 134 -6.38 -32.04 -7.87
C VAL A 134 -5.16 -32.93 -7.59
N PHE A 135 -4.40 -32.67 -6.53
CA PHE A 135 -3.10 -33.33 -6.28
C PHE A 135 -3.07 -34.44 -5.20
N GLY A 136 -4.18 -34.75 -4.51
CA GLY A 136 -4.30 -35.93 -3.62
C GLY A 136 -3.42 -35.92 -2.36
N ILE A 137 -2.94 -37.08 -1.87
CA ILE A 137 -2.11 -37.21 -0.62
C ILE A 137 -0.70 -36.62 -0.80
N SER A 138 -0.15 -36.66 -2.01
CA SER A 138 0.99 -35.82 -2.44
C SER A 138 0.70 -34.32 -2.29
N GLY A 139 -0.58 -33.96 -2.16
CA GLY A 139 -1.05 -32.62 -1.84
C GLY A 139 -0.71 -32.14 -0.45
N LEU A 140 -0.25 -32.95 0.51
CA LEU A 140 0.21 -32.42 1.81
C LEU A 140 1.36 -31.43 1.64
N ALA A 141 2.37 -31.76 0.82
CA ALA A 141 3.46 -30.84 0.51
C ALA A 141 2.97 -29.62 -0.27
N ALA A 142 1.99 -29.81 -1.16
CA ALA A 142 1.36 -28.71 -1.89
C ALA A 142 0.56 -27.79 -0.95
N ILE A 143 -0.13 -28.31 0.06
CA ILE A 143 -0.84 -27.54 1.10
C ILE A 143 0.16 -26.69 1.86
N PHE A 144 1.28 -27.26 2.35
CA PHE A 144 2.32 -26.48 3.03
C PHE A 144 2.89 -25.37 2.14
N LEU A 145 3.18 -25.69 0.87
CA LEU A 145 3.66 -24.72 -0.10
C LEU A 145 2.64 -23.60 -0.34
N CYS A 146 1.36 -23.95 -0.51
CA CYS A 146 0.29 -23.00 -0.71
C CYS A 146 0.05 -22.14 0.54
N CYS A 147 0.10 -22.71 1.75
CA CYS A 147 0.05 -21.96 3.00
C CYS A 147 1.21 -20.97 3.12
N LEU A 148 2.42 -21.37 2.72
CA LEU A 148 3.58 -20.49 2.69
C LEU A 148 3.40 -19.34 1.68
N VAL A 149 2.98 -19.65 0.45
CA VAL A 149 2.70 -18.64 -0.58
C VAL A 149 1.61 -17.67 -0.10
N PHE A 150 0.59 -18.19 0.58
CA PHE A 150 -0.49 -17.39 1.15
C PHE A 150 0.02 -16.44 2.24
N LEU A 151 0.84 -16.94 3.16
CA LEU A 151 1.47 -16.11 4.19
C LEU A 151 2.31 -15.00 3.58
N LEU A 152 3.12 -15.31 2.56
CA LEU A 152 3.92 -14.32 1.83
C LEU A 152 3.05 -13.30 1.12
N ALA A 153 1.97 -13.74 0.46
CA ALA A 153 1.00 -12.86 -0.22
C ALA A 153 0.30 -11.91 0.76
N TYR A 154 -0.08 -12.40 1.95
CA TYR A 154 -0.68 -11.58 2.99
C TYR A 154 0.29 -10.50 3.51
N ILE A 155 1.55 -10.85 3.72
CA ILE A 155 2.56 -9.87 4.13
C ILE A 155 2.81 -8.86 3.01
N ASP A 156 2.89 -9.30 1.76
CA ASP A 156 3.05 -8.40 0.61
C ASP A 156 1.86 -7.44 0.46
N PHE A 157 0.64 -7.92 0.66
CA PHE A 157 -0.57 -7.10 0.72
C PHE A 157 -0.48 -6.02 1.80
N ALA A 158 -0.06 -6.39 3.02
CA ALA A 158 0.13 -5.43 4.10
C ALA A 158 1.17 -4.35 3.73
N HIS A 159 2.30 -4.74 3.13
CA HIS A 159 3.31 -3.79 2.64
C HIS A 159 2.81 -2.92 1.50
N SER A 160 2.00 -3.48 0.59
CA SER A 160 1.35 -2.80 -0.54
C SER A 160 0.44 -1.67 -0.05
N LEU A 161 -0.33 -1.90 1.02
CA LEU A 161 -1.15 -0.87 1.67
C LEU A 161 -0.32 0.22 2.34
N VAL A 162 0.72 -0.14 3.11
CA VAL A 162 1.60 0.86 3.73
C VAL A 162 2.30 1.70 2.65
N LEU A 163 2.76 1.07 1.58
CA LEU A 163 3.37 1.75 0.45
C LEU A 163 2.38 2.72 -0.20
N GLY A 164 1.14 2.28 -0.44
CA GLY A 164 0.07 3.12 -0.97
C GLY A 164 -0.17 4.37 -0.12
N ALA A 165 -0.26 4.21 1.19
CA ALA A 165 -0.41 5.33 2.12
C ALA A 165 0.77 6.32 2.04
N LEU A 166 2.01 5.83 2.02
CA LEU A 166 3.21 6.68 1.94
C LEU A 166 3.30 7.41 0.59
N VAL A 167 3.06 6.72 -0.52
CA VAL A 167 3.05 7.34 -1.85
C VAL A 167 1.94 8.40 -1.94
N GLY A 168 0.78 8.15 -1.33
CA GLY A 168 -0.30 9.12 -1.24
C GLY A 168 0.10 10.40 -0.49
N ILE A 169 0.83 10.28 0.62
CA ILE A 169 1.37 11.43 1.37
C ILE A 169 2.42 12.17 0.53
N TRP A 170 3.33 11.45 -0.11
CA TRP A 170 4.39 12.06 -0.92
C TRP A 170 3.84 12.86 -2.11
N ALA A 171 2.83 12.32 -2.80
CA ALA A 171 2.25 12.95 -3.98
C ALA A 171 1.29 14.12 -3.68
N SER A 172 0.95 14.37 -2.41
CA SER A 172 -0.03 15.39 -2.05
C SER A 172 0.50 16.83 -2.08
N ASP A 173 1.79 17.01 -2.34
CA ASP A 173 2.45 18.32 -2.38
C ASP A 173 1.99 19.21 -3.56
N THR A 174 1.29 18.61 -4.53
CA THR A 174 0.77 19.35 -5.67
C THR A 174 -0.55 20.08 -5.36
N THR A 175 -0.66 21.33 -5.83
CA THR A 175 -1.84 22.19 -5.62
C THR A 175 -3.08 21.69 -6.36
N ASN A 176 -2.90 20.98 -7.47
CA ASN A 176 -3.99 20.42 -8.25
C ASN A 176 -4.34 18.99 -7.79
N ARG A 177 -5.59 18.80 -7.36
CA ARG A 177 -6.09 17.53 -6.82
C ARG A 177 -6.05 16.38 -7.83
N LEU A 178 -6.31 16.66 -9.11
CA LEU A 178 -6.28 15.62 -10.15
C LEU A 178 -4.84 15.19 -10.42
N ASP A 179 -3.92 16.15 -10.49
CA ASP A 179 -2.50 15.88 -10.69
C ASP A 179 -1.93 15.07 -9.51
N ALA A 180 -2.30 15.41 -8.27
CA ALA A 180 -1.91 14.66 -7.07
C ALA A 180 -2.34 13.18 -7.11
N ARG A 181 -3.53 12.89 -7.64
CA ARG A 181 -4.05 11.52 -7.75
C ARG A 181 -3.34 10.73 -8.84
N ILE A 182 -3.16 11.34 -10.01
CA ILE A 182 -2.47 10.72 -11.15
C ILE A 182 -1.01 10.48 -10.80
N GLN A 183 -0.35 11.44 -10.15
CA GLN A 183 1.02 11.29 -9.67
C GLN A 183 1.14 10.18 -8.62
N ALA A 184 0.23 10.13 -7.64
CA ALA A 184 0.23 9.06 -6.63
C ALA A 184 0.06 7.67 -7.27
N LEU A 185 -0.90 7.52 -8.18
CA LEU A 185 -1.15 6.27 -8.88
C LEU A 185 0.06 5.86 -9.72
N THR A 186 0.62 6.79 -10.50
CA THR A 186 1.74 6.53 -11.40
C THR A 186 2.99 6.15 -10.62
N ALA A 187 3.32 6.90 -9.55
CA ALA A 187 4.45 6.59 -8.68
C ALA A 187 4.29 5.22 -8.01
N TYR A 188 3.08 4.92 -7.52
CA TYR A 188 2.78 3.63 -6.91
C TYR A 188 2.97 2.47 -7.90
N VAL A 189 2.40 2.57 -9.10
CA VAL A 189 2.54 1.55 -10.16
C VAL A 189 4.01 1.40 -10.57
N ALA A 190 4.75 2.49 -10.69
CA ALA A 190 6.17 2.45 -11.00
C ALA A 190 6.98 1.71 -9.92
N PHE A 191 6.74 1.97 -8.63
CA PHE A 191 7.40 1.26 -7.53
C PHE A 191 7.04 -0.23 -7.51
N GLN A 192 5.77 -0.57 -7.73
CA GLN A 192 5.32 -1.97 -7.82
C GLN A 192 6.00 -2.70 -8.99
N ALA A 193 5.99 -2.09 -10.18
CA ALA A 193 6.62 -2.65 -11.37
C ALA A 193 8.13 -2.84 -11.18
N ALA A 194 8.82 -1.87 -10.57
CA ALA A 194 10.25 -1.97 -10.30
C ALA A 194 10.59 -3.12 -9.34
N ILE A 195 9.83 -3.29 -8.26
CA ILE A 195 10.04 -4.41 -7.31
C ILE A 195 9.81 -5.74 -8.00
N TYR A 196 8.68 -5.91 -8.70
CA TYR A 196 8.36 -7.17 -9.35
C TYR A 196 9.33 -7.51 -10.48
N LEU A 197 9.77 -6.51 -11.26
CA LEU A 197 10.79 -6.70 -12.28
C LEU A 197 12.10 -7.21 -11.67
N LEU A 198 12.53 -6.64 -10.54
CA LEU A 198 13.74 -7.07 -9.84
C LEU A 198 13.59 -8.50 -9.28
N ILE A 199 12.44 -8.84 -8.72
CA ILE A 199 12.14 -10.21 -8.26
C ILE A 199 12.15 -11.21 -9.40
N VAL A 200 11.55 -10.88 -10.54
CA VAL A 200 11.55 -11.74 -11.73
C VAL A 200 12.97 -11.92 -12.26
N LEU A 201 13.74 -10.84 -12.36
CA LEU A 201 15.13 -10.89 -12.82
C LEU A 201 15.99 -11.79 -11.92
N VAL A 202 15.92 -11.59 -10.60
CA VAL A 202 16.66 -12.39 -9.63
C VAL A 202 16.15 -13.84 -9.61
N GLY A 203 14.83 -14.05 -9.72
CA GLY A 203 14.24 -15.38 -9.81
C GLY A 203 14.69 -16.16 -11.04
N LEU A 204 14.73 -15.52 -12.21
CA LEU A 204 15.25 -16.12 -13.44
C LEU A 204 16.74 -16.46 -13.34
N LEU A 205 17.52 -15.66 -12.60
CA LEU A 205 18.95 -15.91 -12.38
C LEU A 205 19.20 -17.02 -11.34
N LEU A 206 18.41 -17.06 -10.26
CA LEU A 206 18.53 -18.05 -9.19
C LEU A 206 17.98 -19.41 -9.58
N LEU A 207 16.93 -19.46 -10.40
CA LEU A 207 16.27 -20.69 -10.84
C LEU A 207 17.25 -21.73 -11.43
N PRO A 208 18.08 -21.41 -12.44
CA PRO A 208 19.04 -22.38 -12.99
C PRO A 208 20.13 -22.75 -11.98
N LEU A 209 20.53 -21.82 -11.11
CA LEU A 209 21.57 -22.05 -10.10
C LEU A 209 21.10 -23.07 -9.04
N VAL A 210 19.86 -22.93 -8.57
CA VAL A 210 19.23 -23.82 -7.56
C VAL A 210 18.77 -25.15 -8.18
N MET A 211 18.40 -25.15 -9.46
CA MET A 211 18.02 -26.36 -10.20
C MET A 211 19.23 -27.21 -10.64
N GLY A 212 20.46 -26.70 -10.53
CA GLY A 212 21.68 -27.47 -10.76
C GLY A 212 21.87 -28.56 -9.70
N ASN A 213 22.03 -29.82 -10.15
CA ASN A 213 22.47 -31.10 -9.54
C ASN A 213 22.53 -31.38 -8.01
N LEU A 214 22.21 -30.45 -7.11
CA LEU A 214 22.55 -30.55 -5.69
C LEU A 214 21.51 -31.31 -4.83
N MET A 215 20.27 -31.56 -5.27
CA MET A 215 19.25 -32.25 -4.45
C MET A 215 18.26 -33.09 -5.28
N PRO A 216 17.96 -34.36 -4.96
CA PRO A 216 17.09 -35.21 -5.79
C PRO A 216 15.58 -34.88 -5.72
N ALA A 217 15.11 -34.18 -4.67
CA ALA A 217 13.68 -33.92 -4.49
C ALA A 217 13.24 -32.56 -5.06
N LEU A 218 12.46 -32.57 -6.15
CA LEU A 218 11.90 -31.38 -6.81
C LEU A 218 11.15 -30.45 -5.83
N VAL A 219 10.35 -31.03 -4.93
CA VAL A 219 9.54 -30.30 -3.94
C VAL A 219 10.41 -29.42 -3.04
N PHE A 220 11.54 -29.95 -2.56
CA PHE A 220 12.44 -29.20 -1.68
C PHE A 220 13.08 -28.02 -2.41
N ARG A 221 13.43 -28.18 -3.69
CA ARG A 221 13.98 -27.09 -4.52
C ARG A 221 12.96 -25.97 -4.72
N VAL A 222 11.72 -26.33 -5.03
CA VAL A 222 10.62 -25.35 -5.19
C VAL A 222 10.36 -24.63 -3.88
N LEU A 223 10.30 -25.34 -2.76
CA LEU A 223 10.11 -24.75 -1.44
C LEU A 223 11.24 -23.75 -1.11
N LEU A 224 12.50 -24.16 -1.29
CA LEU A 224 13.66 -23.31 -1.04
C LEU A 224 13.66 -22.06 -1.93
N LEU A 225 13.31 -22.21 -3.21
CA LEU A 225 13.17 -21.09 -4.14
C LEU A 225 12.07 -20.12 -3.70
N VAL A 226 10.90 -20.63 -3.30
CA VAL A 226 9.77 -19.79 -2.82
C VAL A 226 10.16 -19.06 -1.54
N ILE A 227 10.86 -19.71 -0.60
CA ILE A 227 11.37 -19.06 0.61
C ILE A 227 12.38 -17.98 0.25
N ALA A 228 13.35 -18.27 -0.61
CA ALA A 228 14.40 -17.32 -1.00
C ALA A 228 13.81 -16.08 -1.70
N LEU A 229 12.90 -16.27 -2.65
CA LEU A 229 12.22 -15.17 -3.35
C LEU A 229 11.28 -14.40 -2.43
N GLY A 230 10.56 -15.09 -1.54
CA GLY A 230 9.72 -14.46 -0.53
C GLY A 230 10.53 -13.56 0.41
N LEU A 231 11.65 -14.04 0.93
CA LEU A 231 12.54 -13.24 1.79
C LEU A 231 13.13 -12.04 1.02
N LEU A 232 13.53 -12.23 -0.23
CA LEU A 232 14.01 -11.14 -1.09
C LEU A 232 12.93 -10.08 -1.30
N LEU A 233 11.69 -10.49 -1.59
CA LEU A 233 10.55 -9.59 -1.75
C LEU A 233 10.32 -8.77 -0.49
N LEU A 234 10.31 -9.43 0.68
CA LEU A 234 10.15 -8.75 1.97
C LEU A 234 11.27 -7.76 2.24
N ALA A 235 12.52 -8.11 1.95
CA ALA A 235 13.66 -7.23 2.13
C ALA A 235 13.59 -6.00 1.22
N LEU A 236 13.22 -6.17 -0.05
CA LEU A 236 13.03 -5.07 -0.99
C LEU A 236 11.89 -4.14 -0.58
N ARG A 237 10.75 -4.71 -0.16
CA ARG A 237 9.59 -3.95 0.33
C ARG A 237 9.95 -3.11 1.55
N GLU A 238 10.56 -3.71 2.56
CA GLU A 238 10.94 -3.00 3.78
C GLU A 238 11.95 -1.88 3.47
N THR A 239 12.93 -2.15 2.60
CA THR A 239 13.91 -1.14 2.16
C THR A 239 13.24 0.04 1.47
N LEU A 240 12.30 -0.23 0.55
CA LEU A 240 11.54 0.82 -0.13
C LEU A 240 10.71 1.64 0.86
N LEU A 241 9.99 0.99 1.78
CA LEU A 241 9.18 1.66 2.79
C LEU A 241 10.02 2.57 3.70
N LEU A 242 11.18 2.08 4.16
CA LEU A 242 12.10 2.87 4.97
C LEU A 242 12.68 4.05 4.20
N CYS A 243 13.01 3.86 2.93
CA CYS A 243 13.51 4.92 2.05
C CYS A 243 12.45 6.02 1.87
N LEU A 244 11.23 5.63 1.50
CA LEU A 244 10.13 6.57 1.27
C LEU A 244 9.71 7.28 2.56
N TRP A 245 9.69 6.57 3.69
CA TRP A 245 9.45 7.17 5.00
C TRP A 245 10.47 8.26 5.34
N ARG A 246 11.76 8.00 5.10
CA ARG A 246 12.83 8.99 5.32
C ARG A 246 12.70 10.19 4.39
N LEU A 247 12.33 9.95 3.13
CA LEU A 247 12.11 10.99 2.13
C LEU A 247 10.98 11.94 2.58
N ILE A 248 9.81 11.39 2.91
CA ILE A 248 8.64 12.16 3.37
C ILE A 248 8.96 12.92 4.65
N ARG A 249 9.68 12.30 5.59
CA ARG A 249 10.08 12.96 6.83
C ARG A 249 10.99 14.16 6.59
N ARG A 250 11.88 14.10 5.60
CA ARG A 250 12.74 15.25 5.23
C ARG A 250 11.89 16.36 4.64
N GLN A 251 11.07 16.04 3.63
CA GLN A 251 10.18 17.00 2.97
C GLN A 251 9.29 17.75 3.97
N LEU A 252 8.64 17.03 4.89
CA LEU A 252 7.76 17.66 5.89
C LEU A 252 8.50 18.46 6.97
N ASN A 253 9.77 18.16 7.23
CA ASN A 253 10.57 18.89 8.22
C ASN A 253 11.16 20.18 7.64
N ASP A 254 11.55 20.18 6.37
CA ASP A 254 12.14 21.34 5.69
C ASP A 254 11.13 22.50 5.66
N ASP A 255 9.84 22.20 5.45
CA ASP A 255 8.76 23.20 5.48
C ASP A 255 8.62 23.94 6.82
N PHE A 256 8.96 23.30 7.95
CA PHE A 256 8.86 23.95 9.27
C PHE A 256 9.98 24.94 9.50
N GLY A 257 11.17 24.68 8.96
CA GLY A 257 12.29 25.60 9.04
C GLY A 257 11.97 26.93 8.39
N GLU A 258 11.26 26.90 7.26
CA GLU A 258 10.87 28.10 6.51
C GLU A 258 9.82 28.94 7.24
N ILE A 259 8.79 28.31 7.82
CA ILE A 259 7.73 29.02 8.56
C ILE A 259 8.26 29.62 9.86
N ALA A 260 9.10 28.87 10.59
CA ALA A 260 9.74 29.38 11.79
C ALA A 260 10.63 30.59 11.44
N GLY A 261 11.41 30.50 10.36
CA GLY A 261 12.23 31.62 9.88
C GLY A 261 11.42 32.86 9.55
N ALA A 262 10.34 32.72 8.78
CA ALA A 262 9.48 33.84 8.37
C ALA A 262 8.79 34.52 9.58
N SER A 263 8.26 33.74 10.52
CA SER A 263 7.60 34.27 11.72
C SER A 263 8.56 35.09 12.61
N TYR A 264 9.83 34.69 12.72
CA TYR A 264 10.80 35.44 13.52
C TYR A 264 11.20 36.75 12.85
N VAL A 265 11.35 36.77 11.52
CA VAL A 265 11.72 37.97 10.76
C VAL A 265 10.60 39.01 10.81
N ASP A 266 9.34 38.61 10.66
CA ASP A 266 8.19 39.53 10.71
C ASP A 266 7.97 40.11 12.11
N LEU A 267 8.19 39.32 13.17
CA LEU A 267 8.12 39.82 14.54
C LEU A 267 9.23 40.84 14.85
N GLN A 268 10.45 40.62 14.34
CA GLN A 268 11.53 41.60 14.47
C GLN A 268 11.31 42.87 13.66
N ALA A 269 10.61 42.79 12.53
CA ALA A 269 10.25 43.96 11.73
C ALA A 269 9.19 44.83 12.45
N LEU A 270 8.22 44.19 13.14
CA LEU A 270 7.21 44.87 13.95
C LEU A 270 7.77 45.51 15.22
N GLU A 271 8.84 44.98 15.82
CA GLU A 271 9.49 45.59 16.98
C GLU A 271 10.31 46.85 16.64
N ARG A 272 10.60 47.11 15.35
CA ARG A 272 11.40 48.27 14.91
C ARG A 272 10.57 49.48 14.46
N THR A 273 9.24 49.37 14.45
CA THR A 273 8.30 50.43 14.09
C THR A 273 7.52 50.90 15.30
#